data_AF-A0A746LXU4-F1
#
_entry.id   AF-A0A746LXU4-F1
#
_cell.length_a   1.000
_cell.length_b   1.000
_cell.length_c   1.000
_cell.angle_alpha   90.00
_cell.angle_beta   90.00
_cell.angle_gamma   90.00
#
_symmetry.space_group_name_H-M   'P 1'
#
loop_
_entity.id
_entity.type
_entity.pdbx_description
1 polymer ?
#
loop_
_entity_poly.entity_id
_entity_poly.type
_entity_poly.pdbx_seq_one_letter_code
_entity_poly.pdbx_strand_id
1 'polypeptide(L)'
;MKEKTHQINHPQVQRLNEILELKKLTKSDMARICGVSAQSVNNWFVRGTIGKSSAIKLADALGVSLEWVLGQEVDERDGLKADERRLLELYRQLPDDEEKQNFLRVLSLRLKELDAMYEKYMKGRIRTRED
;
A
#
# COMPACT_ATOMS: atom_id res chain seq x y z
N MET A 1 11.13 -34.91 4.55
CA MET A 1 10.99 -33.44 4.52
C MET A 1 9.51 -33.13 4.49
N LYS A 2 8.95 -32.40 5.47
CA LYS A 2 7.51 -32.04 5.43
C LYS A 2 7.28 -31.09 4.26
N GLU A 3 6.34 -31.41 3.38
CA GLU A 3 5.92 -30.53 2.30
C GLU A 3 5.51 -29.19 2.89
N LYS A 4 6.12 -28.09 2.40
CA LYS A 4 5.76 -26.75 2.81
C LYS A 4 4.49 -26.36 2.05
N THR A 5 3.35 -26.90 2.47
CA THR A 5 2.07 -26.48 1.92
C THR A 5 1.84 -25.03 2.33
N HIS A 6 1.80 -24.12 1.36
CA HIS A 6 1.45 -22.74 1.61
C HIS A 6 0.05 -22.68 2.24
N GLN A 7 -0.11 -21.93 3.32
CA GLN A 7 -1.40 -21.78 4.00
C GLN A 7 -2.25 -20.75 3.26
N ILE A 8 -2.61 -21.05 2.02
CA ILE A 8 -3.31 -20.13 1.10
C ILE A 8 -4.66 -19.68 1.67
N ASN A 9 -5.30 -20.53 2.50
CA ASN A 9 -6.60 -20.24 3.11
C ASN A 9 -6.51 -19.47 4.43
N HIS A 10 -5.32 -19.18 4.96
CA HIS A 10 -5.20 -18.43 6.20
C HIS A 10 -5.56 -16.95 5.95
N PRO A 11 -6.41 -16.31 6.77
CA PRO A 11 -6.86 -14.94 6.52
C PRO A 11 -5.73 -13.92 6.31
N GLN A 12 -4.69 -13.97 7.13
CA GLN A 12 -3.50 -13.12 6.94
C GLN A 12 -2.81 -13.37 5.60
N VAL A 13 -2.73 -14.62 5.13
CA VAL A 13 -2.11 -14.94 3.83
C VAL A 13 -2.95 -14.42 2.68
N GLN A 14 -4.27 -14.50 2.77
CA GLN A 14 -5.18 -13.90 1.78
C GLN A 14 -4.95 -12.39 1.69
N ARG A 15 -4.90 -11.69 2.83
CA ARG A 15 -4.63 -10.25 2.89
C ARG A 15 -3.25 -9.89 2.33
N LEU A 16 -2.23 -10.68 2.63
CA LEU A 16 -0.90 -10.48 2.04
C LEU A 16 -0.91 -10.71 0.52
N ASN A 17 -1.67 -11.67 -0.01
CA ASN A 17 -1.84 -11.85 -1.45
C ASN A 17 -2.59 -10.66 -2.09
N GLU A 18 -3.67 -10.20 -1.48
CA GLU A 18 -4.43 -9.01 -1.93
C GLU A 18 -3.52 -7.77 -1.99
N ILE A 19 -2.64 -7.58 -1.01
CA ILE A 19 -1.64 -6.50 -1.02
C ILE A 19 -0.70 -6.62 -2.24
N LEU A 20 -0.17 -7.82 -2.51
CA LEU A 20 0.74 -8.04 -3.63
C LEU A 20 0.05 -7.70 -4.97
N GLU A 21 -1.21 -8.10 -5.12
CA GLU A 21 -1.99 -7.85 -6.34
C GLU A 21 -2.41 -6.39 -6.49
N LEU A 22 -3.14 -5.84 -5.51
CA LEU A 22 -3.76 -4.51 -5.59
C LEU A 22 -2.73 -3.39 -5.61
N LYS A 23 -1.65 -3.52 -4.82
CA LYS A 23 -0.58 -2.51 -4.75
C LYS A 23 0.54 -2.79 -5.75
N LYS A 24 0.42 -3.84 -6.58
CA LYS A 24 1.42 -4.28 -7.56
C LYS A 24 2.81 -4.45 -6.95
N LEU A 25 2.87 -5.03 -5.76
CA LEU A 25 4.09 -5.25 -5.00
C LEU A 25 4.60 -6.68 -5.15
N THR A 26 5.91 -6.85 -5.06
CA THR A 26 6.52 -8.18 -4.93
C THR A 26 6.75 -8.53 -3.46
N LYS A 27 6.99 -9.82 -3.17
CA LYS A 27 7.42 -10.26 -1.82
C LYS A 27 8.73 -9.58 -1.37
N SER A 28 9.60 -9.22 -2.32
CA SER A 28 10.82 -8.47 -2.03
C SER A 28 10.53 -7.02 -1.64
N ASP A 29 9.54 -6.38 -2.25
CA ASP A 29 9.12 -5.03 -1.87
C ASP A 29 8.49 -5.04 -0.48
N MET A 30 7.66 -6.04 -0.19
CA MET A 30 7.09 -6.26 1.15
C MET A 30 8.18 -6.47 2.21
N ALA A 31 9.24 -7.22 1.88
CA ALA A 31 10.39 -7.40 2.76
C ALA A 31 11.08 -6.07 3.06
N ARG A 32 11.28 -5.24 2.01
CA ARG A 32 11.88 -3.91 2.12
C ARG A 32 11.05 -2.96 2.97
N ILE A 33 9.73 -2.91 2.76
CA ILE A 33 8.78 -2.11 3.54
C ILE A 33 8.87 -2.47 5.03
N CYS A 34 8.85 -3.77 5.32
CA CYS A 34 8.87 -4.26 6.70
C CYS A 34 10.27 -4.21 7.35
N GLY A 35 11.32 -3.99 6.58
CA GLY A 35 12.72 -4.06 7.03
C GLY A 35 13.13 -5.45 7.49
N VAL A 36 12.70 -6.50 6.77
CA VAL A 36 13.00 -7.91 7.07
C VAL A 36 13.57 -8.63 5.85
N SER A 37 14.06 -9.86 6.05
CA SER A 37 14.55 -10.68 4.93
C SER A 37 13.40 -11.23 4.08
N ALA A 38 13.66 -11.50 2.80
CA ALA A 38 12.71 -12.19 1.92
C ALA A 38 12.32 -13.59 2.45
N GLN A 39 13.21 -14.23 3.21
CA GLN A 39 12.92 -15.50 3.86
C GLN A 39 11.86 -15.34 4.96
N SER A 40 11.89 -14.27 5.74
CA SER A 40 10.82 -13.97 6.71
C SER A 40 9.49 -13.82 6.01
N VAL A 41 9.44 -13.08 4.89
CA VAL A 41 8.23 -12.93 4.09
C VAL A 41 7.71 -14.28 3.60
N ASN A 42 8.56 -15.10 2.98
CA ASN A 42 8.18 -16.43 2.52
C ASN A 42 7.66 -17.31 3.66
N ASN A 43 8.25 -17.20 4.86
CA ASN A 43 7.78 -17.93 6.02
C ASN A 43 6.38 -17.49 6.47
N TRP A 44 5.96 -16.25 6.26
CA TRP A 44 4.57 -15.82 6.56
C TRP A 44 3.56 -16.58 5.70
N PHE A 45 3.83 -16.72 4.39
CA PHE A 45 2.98 -17.49 3.47
C PHE A 45 2.96 -19.00 3.75
N VAL A 46 4.01 -19.54 4.37
CA VAL A 46 4.08 -20.97 4.76
C VAL A 46 3.43 -21.20 6.13
N ARG A 47 3.66 -20.30 7.09
CA ARG A 47 3.19 -20.44 8.47
C ARG A 47 1.79 -19.88 8.71
N GLY A 48 1.27 -19.11 7.76
CA GLY A 48 -0.03 -18.45 7.89
C GLY A 48 0.05 -17.10 8.59
N THR A 49 1.15 -16.73 9.23
CA THR A 49 1.19 -15.56 10.13
C THR A 49 2.30 -14.56 9.83
N ILE A 50 1.96 -13.28 9.86
CA ILE A 50 2.91 -12.16 9.82
C ILE A 50 3.30 -11.74 11.25
N GLY A 51 4.56 -11.35 11.44
CA GLY A 51 5.02 -10.82 12.73
C GLY A 51 4.39 -9.46 13.06
N LYS A 52 4.01 -9.23 14.32
CA LYS A 52 3.34 -8.00 14.78
C LYS A 52 4.02 -6.71 14.31
N SER A 53 5.34 -6.59 14.48
CA SER A 53 6.08 -5.40 14.05
C SER A 53 6.04 -5.20 12.53
N SER A 54 6.10 -6.29 11.75
CA SER A 54 5.97 -6.24 10.29
C SER A 54 4.55 -5.86 9.86
N ALA A 55 3.53 -6.37 10.53
CA ALA A 55 2.14 -6.02 10.25
C ALA A 55 1.86 -4.52 10.46
N ILE A 56 2.37 -3.95 11.56
CA ILE A 56 2.26 -2.50 11.83
C ILE A 56 2.95 -1.68 10.73
N LYS A 57 4.21 -1.99 10.42
CA LYS A 57 4.96 -1.27 9.38
C LYS A 57 4.28 -1.37 8.00
N LEU A 58 3.73 -2.54 7.67
CA LEU A 58 3.05 -2.76 6.41
C LEU A 58 1.74 -1.96 6.34
N ALA A 59 0.96 -1.97 7.42
CA ALA A 59 -0.27 -1.17 7.54
C ALA A 59 0.01 0.33 7.37
N ASP A 60 1.00 0.84 8.11
CA ASP A 60 1.40 2.25 8.07
C ASP A 60 1.91 2.65 6.67
N ALA A 61 2.73 1.81 6.04
CA ALA A 61 3.29 2.11 4.72
C ALA A 61 2.22 2.10 3.62
N LEU A 62 1.21 1.23 3.72
CA LEU A 62 0.22 1.02 2.67
C LEU A 62 -1.09 1.80 2.87
N GLY A 63 -1.27 2.45 4.02
CA GLY A 63 -2.50 3.17 4.35
C GLY A 63 -3.69 2.22 4.50
N VAL A 64 -3.50 1.12 5.23
CA VAL A 64 -4.54 0.13 5.51
C VAL A 64 -4.61 -0.15 7.01
N SER A 65 -5.73 -0.70 7.48
CA SER A 65 -5.87 -1.09 8.90
C SER A 65 -4.92 -2.23 9.27
N LEU A 66 -4.39 -2.18 10.49
CA LEU A 66 -3.61 -3.26 11.07
C LEU A 66 -4.46 -4.53 11.23
N GLU A 67 -5.68 -4.38 11.73
CA GLU A 67 -6.69 -5.43 11.89
C GLU A 67 -6.96 -6.13 10.54
N TRP A 68 -7.10 -5.36 9.47
CA TRP A 68 -7.25 -5.89 8.11
C TRP A 68 -6.02 -6.69 7.67
N VAL A 69 -4.80 -6.18 7.87
CA VAL A 69 -3.55 -6.93 7.58
C VAL A 69 -3.48 -8.22 8.41
N LEU A 70 -4.01 -8.20 9.63
CA LEU A 70 -4.09 -9.35 10.52
C LEU A 70 -5.23 -10.33 10.18
N GLY A 71 -5.98 -10.09 9.10
CA GLY A 71 -7.00 -11.00 8.59
C GLY A 71 -8.37 -10.84 9.24
N GLN A 72 -8.59 -9.76 9.98
CA GLN A 72 -9.91 -9.45 10.54
C GLN A 72 -10.80 -8.83 9.47
N GLU A 73 -12.11 -9.02 9.61
CA GLU A 73 -13.09 -8.24 8.86
C GLU A 73 -13.21 -6.86 9.51
N VAL A 74 -12.94 -5.81 8.73
CA VAL A 74 -13.01 -4.43 9.18
C VAL A 74 -13.99 -3.66 8.29
N ASP A 75 -14.63 -2.64 8.86
CA ASP A 75 -15.48 -1.73 8.09
C ASP A 75 -14.64 -0.89 7.11
N GLU A 76 -15.24 -0.39 6.03
CA GLU A 76 -14.56 0.45 5.03
C GLU A 76 -13.87 1.69 5.64
N ARG A 77 -14.28 2.12 6.83
CA ARG A 77 -13.73 3.27 7.55
C ARG A 77 -12.52 2.92 8.41
N ASP A 78 -12.35 1.66 8.77
CA ASP A 78 -11.31 1.17 9.67
C ASP A 78 -10.04 0.90 8.87
N GLY A 79 -9.10 1.84 8.91
CA GLY A 79 -7.82 1.76 8.21
C GLY A 79 -7.37 3.03 7.52
N LEU A 80 -8.27 4.01 7.40
CA LEU A 80 -7.92 5.32 6.87
C LEU A 80 -7.07 6.10 7.88
N LYS A 81 -5.97 6.67 7.39
CA LYS A 81 -5.18 7.65 8.14
C LYS A 81 -5.99 8.92 8.42
N ALA A 82 -5.50 9.77 9.32
CA ALA A 82 -6.23 10.97 9.73
C ALA A 82 -6.46 11.95 8.57
N ASP A 83 -5.47 12.09 7.68
CA ASP A 83 -5.55 12.87 6.45
C ASP A 83 -6.49 12.25 5.41
N GLU A 84 -6.48 10.93 5.24
CA GLU A 84 -7.39 10.21 4.36
C GLU A 84 -8.86 10.33 4.82
N ARG A 85 -9.10 10.24 6.13
CA ARG A 85 -10.42 10.53 6.72
C ARG A 85 -10.84 11.96 6.44
N ARG A 86 -9.94 12.92 6.65
CA ARG A 86 -10.23 14.33 6.40
C ARG A 86 -10.54 14.59 4.92
N LEU A 87 -9.80 13.97 4.01
CA LEU A 87 -10.06 14.03 2.58
C LEU A 87 -11.46 13.50 2.24
N LEU A 88 -11.81 12.34 2.81
CA LEU A 88 -13.11 11.71 2.57
C LEU A 88 -14.27 12.53 3.15
N GLU A 89 -14.09 13.14 4.33
CA GLU A 89 -15.05 14.08 4.92
C GLU A 89 -15.31 15.29 4.02
N LEU A 90 -14.24 15.88 3.47
CA LEU A 90 -14.36 17.02 2.57
C LEU A 90 -15.02 16.62 1.24
N TYR A 91 -14.62 15.49 0.68
CA TYR A 91 -15.19 14.96 -0.56
C TYR A 91 -16.68 14.67 -0.44
N ARG A 92 -17.14 14.13 0.70
CA ARG A 92 -18.55 13.84 0.97
C ARG A 92 -19.42 15.08 1.14
N GLN A 93 -18.83 16.25 1.41
CA GLN A 93 -19.53 17.53 1.52
C GLN A 93 -19.77 18.21 0.16
N LEU A 94 -19.19 17.68 -0.92
CA LEU A 94 -19.40 18.23 -2.25
C LEU A 94 -20.87 18.05 -2.69
N PRO A 95 -21.48 19.10 -3.26
CA PRO A 95 -22.94 19.20 -3.43
C PRO A 95 -23.51 18.21 -4.42
N ASP A 96 -22.76 17.87 -5.46
CA ASP A 96 -23.20 16.98 -6.54
C ASP A 96 -22.02 16.16 -7.10
N ASP A 97 -22.35 15.25 -8.01
CA ASP A 97 -21.35 14.38 -8.62
C ASP A 97 -20.44 15.13 -9.61
N GLU A 98 -20.87 16.25 -10.18
CA GLU A 98 -20.03 17.07 -11.06
C GLU A 98 -18.87 17.68 -10.27
N GLU A 99 -19.14 18.25 -9.10
CA GLU A 99 -18.12 18.79 -8.21
C GLU A 99 -17.18 17.72 -7.68
N LYS A 100 -17.68 16.52 -7.39
CA LYS A 100 -16.84 15.36 -7.07
C LYS A 100 -15.90 14.99 -8.23
N GLN A 101 -16.40 14.96 -9.46
CA GLN A 101 -15.57 14.70 -10.64
C GLN A 101 -14.54 15.83 -10.87
N ASN A 102 -14.93 17.08 -10.67
CA ASN A 102 -14.04 18.23 -10.76
C ASN A 102 -12.90 18.12 -9.73
N PHE A 103 -13.21 17.76 -8.48
CA PHE A 103 -12.22 17.52 -7.44
C PHE A 103 -11.21 16.42 -7.82
N LEU A 104 -11.70 15.28 -8.30
CA LEU A 104 -10.85 14.18 -8.77
C LEU A 104 -9.97 14.59 -9.96
N ARG A 105 -10.48 15.42 -10.86
CA ARG A 105 -9.73 15.97 -11.99
C ARG A 105 -8.58 16.86 -11.52
N VAL A 106 -8.84 17.76 -10.56
CA VAL A 106 -7.81 18.66 -9.99
C VAL A 106 -6.69 17.86 -9.32
N LEU A 107 -7.04 16.87 -8.50
CA LEU A 107 -6.04 15.98 -7.89
C LEU A 107 -5.20 15.24 -8.93
N SER A 108 -5.85 14.72 -9.98
CA SER A 108 -5.17 14.00 -11.06
C SER A 108 -4.20 14.90 -11.83
N LEU A 109 -4.59 16.14 -12.12
CA LEU A 109 -3.71 17.13 -12.76
C LEU A 109 -2.50 17.42 -11.88
N ARG A 110 -2.69 17.59 -10.57
CA ARG A 110 -1.59 17.87 -9.65
C ARG A 110 -0.57 16.72 -9.59
N LEU A 111 -1.02 15.47 -9.60
CA LEU A 111 -0.13 14.31 -9.65
C LEU A 111 0.71 14.31 -10.93
N LYS A 112 0.07 14.57 -12.09
CA LYS A 112 0.75 14.65 -13.38
C LYS A 112 1.81 15.77 -13.43
N GLU A 113 1.54 16.91 -12.81
CA GLU A 113 2.52 18.00 -12.67
C GLU A 113 3.75 17.58 -11.84
N LEU A 114 3.51 16.90 -10.72
CA LEU A 114 4.58 16.40 -9.86
C LEU A 114 5.43 15.36 -10.58
N ASP A 115 4.82 14.43 -11.31
CA ASP A 115 5.54 13.43 -12.11
C ASP A 115 6.42 14.10 -13.17
N ALA A 116 5.87 15.07 -13.91
CA ALA A 116 6.62 15.81 -14.93
C ALA A 116 7.78 16.61 -14.32
N MET A 117 7.60 17.16 -13.12
CA MET A 117 8.64 17.85 -12.38
C MET A 117 9.75 16.87 -11.96
N TYR A 118 9.41 15.73 -11.37
CA TYR A 118 10.37 14.69 -10.99
C TYR A 118 11.17 14.17 -12.19
N GLU A 119 10.53 13.92 -13.33
CA GLU A 119 11.24 13.53 -14.55
C GLU A 119 12.30 14.54 -14.97
N LYS A 120 11.98 15.85 -14.93
CA LYS A 120 12.93 16.91 -15.26
C LYS A 120 14.11 16.92 -14.28
N TYR A 121 13.85 16.82 -12.98
CA TYR A 121 14.91 16.78 -11.97
C TYR A 121 15.79 15.52 -12.06
N MET A 122 15.20 14.36 -12.37
CA MET A 122 15.94 13.11 -12.54
C MET A 122 16.77 13.10 -13.83
N LYS A 123 16.23 13.61 -14.95
CA LYS A 123 16.97 13.79 -16.20
C LYS A 123 18.14 14.79 -16.03
N GLY A 124 17.96 15.85 -15.26
CA GLY A 124 19.02 16.82 -14.95
C GLY A 124 20.20 16.24 -14.17
N ARG A 125 19.96 15.29 -13.26
CA ARG A 125 21.00 14.58 -12.48
C ARG A 125 21.77 13.53 -13.27
N ILE A 126 21.16 12.91 -14.28
CA ILE A 126 21.84 11.95 -15.16
C ILE A 126 22.81 12.71 -16.07
N ARG A 127 22.38 13.85 -16.63
CA ARG A 127 23.19 14.67 -17.53
C ARG A 127 24.41 15.31 -16.86
N THR A 128 24.34 15.64 -15.56
CA THR A 128 25.46 16.18 -14.77
C THR A 128 26.50 15.14 -14.34
N ARG A 129 26.30 13.86 -14.65
CA ARG A 129 27.29 12.79 -14.39
C ARG A 129 28.04 12.34 -15.64
N GLU A 130 27.69 12.86 -16.80
CA GLU A 130 28.30 12.51 -18.10
C GLU A 130 29.15 13.65 -18.69
N ASP A 131 29.28 14.78 -17.98
CA ASP A 131 30.22 15.87 -18.25
C ASP A 131 31.33 15.92 -17.17
#